data_AF-A0A0P9W333-F1
#
_entry.id   AF-A0A0P9W333-F1
#
_cell.length_a   1.000
_cell.length_b   1.000
_cell.length_c   1.000
_cell.angle_alpha   90.00
_cell.angle_beta   90.00
_cell.angle_gamma   90.00
#
_symmetry.space_group_name_H-M   'P 1'
#
loop_
_entity.id
_entity.type
_entity.pdbx_description
1 polymer ?
#
loop_
_entity_poly.entity_id
_entity_poly.type
_entity_poly.pdbx_seq_one_letter_code
_entity_poly.pdbx_strand_id
1 'polypeptide(L)'
;MFAAGFIGNYNLLEAEDATRLMQRPITSRIAIRPESIQLSLTGELEGEVRSHSLLGNVIRYRIQARGVELVVDVLNRSADDLHPDGRRVTLNIEPSALCALN
;
A
#
# COMPACT_ATOMS: atom_id res chain seq x y z
N MET A 1 2.76 23.68 -0.42
CA MET A 1 1.42 23.58 0.19
C MET A 1 1.32 22.21 0.85
N PHE A 2 1.40 22.15 2.17
CA PHE A 2 1.07 20.93 2.92
C PHE A 2 -0.45 20.91 3.07
N ALA A 3 -1.12 19.88 2.58
CA ALA A 3 -2.55 19.71 2.86
C ALA A 3 -2.70 19.44 4.36
N ALA A 4 -3.22 20.42 5.10
CA ALA A 4 -3.63 20.27 6.48
C ALA A 4 -4.78 19.24 6.52
N GLY A 5 -4.46 17.97 6.76
CA GLY A 5 -5.44 16.88 6.78
C GLY A 5 -4.90 15.49 7.10
N PHE A 6 -3.59 15.27 6.99
CA PHE A 6 -2.97 13.95 7.17
C PHE A 6 -2.01 13.97 8.35
N ILE A 7 -2.49 13.55 9.52
CA ILE A 7 -1.63 13.19 10.65
C ILE A 7 -1.40 11.69 10.55
N GLY A 8 -0.17 11.26 10.30
CA GLY A 8 0.23 9.85 10.26
C GLY A 8 1.02 9.45 9.01
N ASN A 9 1.27 8.15 8.88
CA ASN A 9 1.99 7.57 7.74
C ASN A 9 1.00 7.26 6.61
N TYR A 10 1.32 7.66 5.38
CA TYR A 10 0.47 7.47 4.20
C TYR A 10 1.31 7.17 2.96
N ASN A 11 0.73 6.39 2.06
CA ASN A 11 1.15 6.37 0.66
C ASN A 11 0.52 7.58 -0.03
N LEU A 12 1.34 8.55 -0.43
CA LEU A 12 0.91 9.70 -1.21
C LEU A 12 1.25 9.43 -2.68
N LEU A 13 0.23 9.25 -3.50
CA LEU A 13 0.35 8.91 -4.91
C LEU A 13 -0.07 10.10 -5.76
N GLU A 14 0.76 10.48 -6.72
CA GLU A 14 0.34 11.39 -7.77
C GLU A 14 -0.75 10.73 -8.64
N ALA A 15 -1.52 11.55 -9.35
CA ALA A 15 -2.65 11.09 -10.17
C ALA A 15 -2.22 10.01 -11.20
N GLU A 16 -1.03 10.14 -11.78
CA GLU A 16 -0.47 9.15 -12.71
C GLU A 16 -0.19 7.81 -12.01
N ASP A 17 0.50 7.84 -10.86
CA ASP A 17 0.79 6.63 -10.08
C ASP A 17 -0.48 5.94 -9.62
N ALA A 18 -1.46 6.71 -9.13
CA ALA A 18 -2.76 6.21 -8.73
C ALA A 18 -3.52 5.58 -9.91
N THR A 19 -3.45 6.21 -11.10
CA THR A 19 -4.06 5.67 -12.33
C THR A 19 -3.44 4.34 -12.73
N ARG A 20 -2.10 4.24 -12.71
CA ARG A 20 -1.38 2.99 -13.01
C ARG A 20 -1.70 1.90 -11.99
N LEU A 21 -1.67 2.25 -10.71
CA LEU A 21 -1.91 1.31 -9.62
C LEU A 21 -3.34 0.77 -9.67
N MET A 22 -4.34 1.64 -9.80
CA MET A 22 -5.76 1.28 -9.78
C MET A 22 -6.30 0.81 -11.14
N GLN A 23 -5.52 0.90 -12.22
CA GLN A 23 -5.91 0.57 -13.59
C GLN A 23 -7.23 1.24 -14.03
N ARG A 24 -7.48 2.44 -13.52
CA ARG A 24 -8.61 3.29 -13.91
C ARG A 24 -8.21 4.75 -13.79
N PRO A 25 -8.80 5.65 -14.58
CA PRO A 25 -8.48 7.08 -14.50
C PRO A 25 -8.67 7.62 -13.08
N ILE A 26 -7.63 8.24 -12.54
CA ILE A 26 -7.64 9.03 -11.31
C ILE A 26 -7.02 10.38 -11.64
N THR A 27 -7.77 11.46 -11.38
CA THR A 27 -7.39 12.82 -11.79
C THR A 27 -6.90 13.68 -10.64
N SER A 28 -6.90 13.15 -9.42
CA SER A 28 -6.43 13.83 -8.21
C SER A 28 -5.28 13.05 -7.58
N ARG A 29 -4.49 13.74 -6.76
CA ARG A 29 -3.51 13.09 -5.90
C ARG A 29 -4.27 12.28 -4.83
N ILE A 30 -3.78 11.09 -4.49
CA ILE A 30 -4.44 10.19 -3.55
C ILE A 30 -3.56 9.94 -2.33
N ALA A 31 -4.17 9.93 -1.15
CA ALA A 31 -3.58 9.38 0.07
C ALA A 31 -4.23 8.03 0.41
N ILE A 32 -3.42 7.03 0.73
CA ILE A 32 -3.86 5.69 1.17
C ILE A 32 -3.15 5.35 2.48
N ARG A 33 -3.91 4.94 3.49
CA ARG A 33 -3.34 4.49 4.76
C ARG A 33 -2.68 3.12 4.58
N PRO A 34 -1.45 2.88 5.08
CA PRO A 34 -0.79 1.58 4.96
C PRO A 34 -1.64 0.40 5.44
N GLU A 35 -2.38 0.58 6.54
CA GLU A 35 -3.24 -0.44 7.15
C GLU A 35 -4.55 -0.70 6.40
N SER A 36 -4.91 0.17 5.44
CA SER A 36 -6.07 -0.02 4.55
C SER A 36 -5.74 -0.84 3.31
N ILE A 37 -4.47 -1.14 3.06
CA ILE A 37 -4.03 -2.00 1.98
C ILE A 37 -3.96 -3.43 2.53
N GLN A 38 -4.78 -4.32 1.99
CA GLN A 38 -4.79 -5.71 2.42
C GLN A 38 -3.75 -6.49 1.63
N LEU A 39 -2.88 -7.22 2.34
CA LEU A 39 -1.99 -8.20 1.75
C LEU A 39 -2.74 -9.53 1.59
N SER A 40 -2.68 -10.10 0.39
CA SER A 40 -3.25 -11.39 0.04
C SER A 40 -2.22 -12.20 -0.76
N LEU A 41 -2.53 -13.48 -1.01
CA LEU A 41 -1.81 -14.33 -1.96
C LEU A 41 -2.62 -14.60 -3.24
N THR A 42 -3.85 -14.08 -3.30
CA THR A 42 -4.76 -14.17 -4.43
C THR A 42 -5.34 -12.79 -4.72
N GLY A 43 -5.47 -12.42 -6.00
CA GLY A 43 -5.91 -11.09 -6.43
C GLY A 43 -5.21 -10.62 -7.70
N GLU A 44 -5.62 -9.47 -8.22
CA GLU A 44 -5.17 -8.94 -9.53
C GLU A 44 -4.02 -7.94 -9.44
N LEU A 45 -3.86 -7.28 -8.30
CA LEU A 45 -2.75 -6.34 -8.07
C LEU A 45 -1.56 -7.11 -7.52
N GLU A 46 -0.77 -7.69 -8.40
CA GLU A 46 0.49 -8.35 -8.04
C GLU A 46 1.52 -7.35 -7.49
N GLY A 47 2.28 -7.80 -6.49
CA GLY A 47 3.38 -7.06 -5.90
C GLY A 47 4.53 -7.97 -5.47
N GLU A 48 5.68 -7.35 -5.24
CA GLU A 48 6.88 -8.02 -4.73
C GLU A 48 7.35 -7.32 -3.45
N VAL A 49 7.57 -8.11 -2.40
CA VAL A 49 8.15 -7.61 -1.14
C VAL A 49 9.58 -7.14 -1.41
N ARG A 50 9.86 -5.86 -1.17
CA ARG A 50 11.21 -5.28 -1.30
C ARG A 50 11.98 -5.30 0.00
N SER A 51 11.29 -5.07 1.10
CA SER A 51 11.84 -5.10 2.46
C SER A 51 10.69 -5.15 3.47
N HIS A 52 11.00 -5.49 4.71
CA HIS A 52 10.04 -5.43 5.81
C HIS A 52 10.70 -4.96 7.12
N SER A 53 9.89 -4.46 8.04
CA SER A 53 10.33 -4.06 9.38
C SER A 53 9.24 -4.39 10.40
N LEU A 54 9.65 -4.73 11.64
CA LEU A 54 8.73 -4.98 12.74
C LEU A 54 8.59 -3.72 13.60
N LEU A 55 7.37 -3.22 13.72
CA LEU A 55 6.99 -2.05 14.52
C LEU A 55 6.03 -2.51 15.64
N GLY A 56 6.58 -3.16 16.67
CA GLY A 56 5.76 -3.80 17.70
C GLY A 56 5.00 -5.00 17.15
N ASN A 57 3.66 -4.95 17.14
CA ASN A 57 2.81 -6.00 16.56
C ASN A 57 2.44 -5.75 15.08
N VAL A 58 3.03 -4.75 14.43
CA VAL A 58 2.81 -4.45 13.01
C VAL A 58 4.04 -4.87 12.23
N ILE A 59 3.83 -5.60 11.13
CA ILE A 59 4.82 -5.79 10.08
C ILE A 59 4.57 -4.70 9.03
N ARG A 60 5.56 -3.85 8.83
CA ARG A 60 5.53 -2.84 7.77
C ARG A 60 6.33 -3.34 6.58
N TYR A 61 5.63 -3.60 5.50
CA TYR A 61 6.20 -4.00 4.22
C TYR A 61 6.44 -2.78 3.32
N ARG A 62 7.51 -2.83 2.53
CA ARG A 62 7.64 -2.04 1.30
C ARG A 62 7.40 -2.99 0.12
N ILE A 63 6.41 -2.69 -0.70
CA ILE A 63 5.96 -3.56 -1.79
C ILE A 63 6.01 -2.78 -3.09
N GLN A 64 6.67 -3.34 -4.10
CA GLN A 64 6.63 -2.80 -5.46
C GLN A 64 5.45 -3.42 -6.20
N ALA A 65 4.52 -2.60 -6.67
CA ALA A 65 3.38 -3.03 -7.48
C ALA A 65 3.17 -2.05 -8.64
N ARG A 66 3.13 -2.55 -9.89
CA ARG A 66 2.87 -1.75 -11.10
C ARG A 66 3.70 -0.45 -11.22
N GLY A 67 4.98 -0.51 -10.82
CA GLY A 67 5.88 0.64 -10.85
C GLY A 67 5.74 1.63 -9.69
N VAL A 68 4.85 1.36 -8.72
CA VAL A 68 4.66 2.15 -7.49
C VAL A 68 5.22 1.38 -6.29
N GLU A 69 5.99 2.05 -5.42
CA GLU A 69 6.36 1.51 -4.10
C GLU A 69 5.28 1.89 -3.08
N LEU A 70 4.77 0.90 -2.36
CA LEU A 70 3.75 1.05 -1.34
C LEU A 70 4.27 0.59 0.01
N VAL A 71 3.98 1.37 1.04
CA VAL A 71 4.06 0.96 2.44
C VAL A 71 2.76 0.26 2.80
N VAL A 72 2.84 -0.97 3.31
CA VAL A 72 1.68 -1.78 3.71
C VAL A 72 1.88 -2.27 5.14
N ASP A 73 0.92 -1.98 6.01
CA ASP A 73 0.99 -2.37 7.41
C ASP A 73 0.04 -3.54 7.67
N VAL A 74 0.58 -4.65 8.18
CA VAL A 74 -0.16 -5.87 8.52
C VAL A 74 0.07 -6.20 9.98
N LEU A 75 -0.96 -6.69 10.68
CA LEU A 75 -0.78 -7.18 12.05
C LEU A 75 0.02 -8.49 12.03
N ASN A 76 1.05 -8.57 12.86
CA ASN A 76 1.85 -9.77 13.10
C ASN A 76 1.05 -10.75 13.98
N ARG A 77 0.24 -11.63 13.37
CA ARG A 77 -0.60 -12.60 14.11
C ARG A 77 0.04 -13.99 14.17
N SER A 78 0.89 -14.33 13.22
CA SER A 78 1.64 -15.59 13.16
C SER A 78 3.04 -15.36 12.57
N ALA A 79 3.99 -16.25 12.88
CA ALA A 79 5.30 -16.28 12.24
C ALA A 79 5.21 -16.49 10.71
N ASP A 80 4.15 -17.16 10.24
CA ASP A 80 3.86 -17.35 8.81
C ASP A 80 3.47 -16.07 8.08
N ASP A 81 3.07 -15.03 8.83
CA ASP A 81 2.71 -13.72 8.26
C ASP A 81 3.94 -12.92 7.83
N LEU A 82 5.16 -13.36 8.20
CA LEU A 82 6.40 -12.70 7.82
C LEU A 82 6.89 -13.21 6.46
N HIS A 83 6.63 -12.43 5.43
CA HIS A 83 7.04 -12.73 4.06
C HIS A 83 8.45 -12.20 3.78
N PRO A 84 9.36 -13.03 3.24
CA PRO A 84 10.72 -12.62 2.94
C PRO A 84 10.77 -11.67 1.74
N ASP A 85 11.87 -10.95 1.62
CA ASP A 85 12.16 -10.10 0.46
C ASP A 85 12.20 -10.96 -0.83
N GLY A 86 11.68 -10.41 -1.93
CA GLY A 86 11.48 -11.11 -3.19
C GLY A 86 10.22 -11.98 -3.24
N ARG A 87 9.49 -12.16 -2.13
CA ARG A 87 8.21 -12.89 -2.14
C ARG A 87 7.18 -12.15 -3.00
N ARG A 88 6.56 -12.89 -3.91
CA ARG A 88 5.37 -12.44 -4.64
C ARG A 88 4.13 -12.50 -3.74
N VAL A 89 3.37 -11.43 -3.77
CA VAL A 89 2.12 -11.24 -3.02
C VAL A 89 1.10 -10.57 -3.93
N THR A 90 -0.14 -10.48 -3.49
CA THR A 90 -1.16 -9.63 -4.11
C THR A 90 -1.64 -8.61 -3.09
N LEU A 91 -2.09 -7.46 -3.59
CA LEU A 91 -2.67 -6.40 -2.78
C LEU A 91 -4.15 -6.24 -3.12
N ASN A 92 -4.95 -5.88 -2.12
CA ASN A 92 -6.30 -5.41 -2.33
C ASN A 92 -6.44 -3.99 -1.74
N ILE A 93 -6.89 -3.06 -2.57
CA ILE A 93 -7.12 -1.67 -2.21
C ILE A 93 -8.57 -1.35 -2.58
N GLU A 94 -9.43 -1.28 -1.57
CA GLU A 94 -10.83 -0.94 -1.79
C GLU A 94 -10.97 0.53 -2.26
N PRO A 95 -11.96 0.85 -3.11
CA PRO A 95 -12.20 2.24 -3.52
C PRO A 95 -12.39 3.21 -2.35
N SER A 96 -12.95 2.72 -1.23
CA SER A 96 -13.16 3.46 0.03
C SER A 96 -11.85 3.88 0.71
N ALA A 97 -10.74 3.20 0.44
CA ALA A 97 -9.42 3.51 1.00
C ALA A 97 -8.73 4.69 0.28
N LEU A 98 -9.25 5.13 -0.86
CA LEU A 98 -8.66 6.20 -1.66
C LEU A 98 -9.16 7.57 -1.18
N CYS A 99 -8.28 8.31 -0.50
CA CYS A 99 -8.59 9.68 -0.09
C CYS A 99 -8.06 10.68 -1.14
N ALA A 100 -8.96 11.31 -1.89
CA ALA A 100 -8.59 12.33 -2.87
C ALA A 100 -8.13 13.62 -2.18
N LEU A 101 -7.01 14.16 -2.66
CA LEU A 101 -6.44 15.43 -2.23
C LEU A 101 -6.78 16.48 -3.28
N ASN A 102 -7.45 17.54 -2.84
CA ASN A 102 -7.76 18.73 -3.64
C ASN A 102 -6.67 19.78 -3.50
#